data_AF-V2ZER8-F1
#
_entry.id   AF-V2ZER8-F1
#
_cell.length_a   1.000
_cell.length_b   1.000
_cell.length_c   1.000
_cell.angle_alpha   90.00
_cell.angle_beta   90.00
_cell.angle_gamma   90.00
#
_symmetry.space_group_name_H-M   'P 1'
#
loop_
_entity.id
_entity.type
_entity.pdbx_description
1 polymer ?
#
loop_
_entity_poly.entity_id
_entity_poly.type
_entity_poly.pdbx_seq_one_letter_code
_entity_poly.pdbx_strand_id
1 'polypeptide(L)'
;MQINIYKDKMLGARLFGASVLYSAAPIPREDVPQGWYCYDLRGTARHPDEPHALVDLAEENHAGSILSCLPLKKARSQFRLVKDMFQMTGTNPSLAEFCAEEKIRCPETPIRHLLCPASPEDAGLFYAQTPERDEELGAIGHVRIDFGHEGREGFYHTWWPRGPEELNTQEFRNELDQVVNDLRKGVLKDLPSMRRYCYGSKGAIAGGSCCQNYGFTLETGRYLYRLRCNPIEGDYQCYLSCFDKQAQQMGLTEQGRQSLQNAADPTLPHSYEWYVIEHINTPERQVTHQLPLEEAIQLYAGLDCEDKRLGVTKDGIAAVDLAIHWDGREWLSEDRLRMDEFKDDPVVAEAAAHLRQVLDESPAVGRVTFASGERWNYTDPQKYLQTVREELPCHATTGFRCETLTDDPEVRKAVDDMLCDLYGEENPRQIEDYGGTGMTMGGIT
;
A
#
# COMPACT_ATOMS: atom_id res chain seq x y z
N MET A 1 -1.62 -30.36 2.14
CA MET A 1 -1.20 -28.95 2.04
C MET A 1 -2.47 -28.13 1.93
N GLN A 2 -2.64 -27.09 2.76
CA GLN A 2 -3.78 -26.17 2.61
C GLN A 2 -3.43 -25.10 1.58
N ILE A 3 -4.43 -24.59 0.87
CA ILE A 3 -4.26 -23.49 -0.09
C ILE A 3 -4.17 -22.15 0.66
N ASN A 4 -3.32 -21.25 0.18
CA ASN A 4 -3.34 -19.84 0.57
C ASN A 4 -4.14 -19.04 -0.46
N ILE A 5 -5.41 -18.74 -0.16
CA ILE A 5 -6.31 -18.09 -1.11
C ILE A 5 -5.86 -16.67 -1.53
N TYR A 6 -4.92 -16.06 -0.80
CA TYR A 6 -4.40 -14.72 -1.07
C TYR A 6 -3.13 -14.74 -1.94
N LYS A 7 -2.48 -15.89 -2.11
CA LYS A 7 -1.26 -16.06 -2.92
C LYS A 7 -1.46 -17.02 -4.09
N ASP A 8 -2.15 -18.11 -3.84
CA ASP A 8 -2.31 -19.19 -4.80
C ASP A 8 -3.45 -18.86 -5.79
N LYS A 9 -3.26 -19.27 -7.04
CA LYS A 9 -4.33 -19.22 -8.04
C LYS A 9 -5.33 -20.34 -7.78
N MET A 10 -6.61 -20.03 -7.93
CA MET A 10 -7.72 -20.97 -7.78
C MET A 10 -8.42 -21.13 -9.11
N LEU A 11 -9.08 -22.27 -9.31
CA LEU A 11 -9.79 -22.52 -10.56
C LEU A 11 -11.12 -21.77 -10.56
N GLY A 12 -11.42 -21.06 -11.66
CA GLY A 12 -12.72 -20.45 -11.84
C GLY A 12 -13.80 -21.50 -12.09
N ALA A 13 -14.96 -21.30 -11.47
CA ALA A 13 -16.11 -22.17 -11.67
C ALA A 13 -17.43 -21.40 -11.56
N ARG A 14 -18.51 -22.04 -11.99
CA ARG A 14 -19.89 -21.65 -11.72
C ARG A 14 -20.56 -22.72 -10.87
N LEU A 15 -21.22 -22.30 -9.80
CA LEU A 15 -22.01 -23.18 -8.93
C LEU A 15 -23.38 -22.57 -8.67
N PHE A 16 -24.45 -23.29 -9.02
CA PHE A 16 -25.83 -22.80 -8.94
C PHE A 16 -26.05 -21.47 -9.69
N GLY A 17 -25.29 -21.23 -10.77
CA GLY A 17 -25.33 -20.02 -11.57
C GLY A 17 -24.41 -18.88 -11.07
N ALA A 18 -23.92 -18.94 -9.84
CA ALA A 18 -22.98 -17.95 -9.29
C ALA A 18 -21.54 -18.25 -9.72
N SER A 19 -20.77 -17.20 -10.00
CA SER A 19 -19.31 -17.29 -10.18
C SER A 19 -18.65 -17.57 -8.83
N VAL A 20 -17.74 -18.54 -8.80
CA VAL A 20 -17.05 -19.01 -7.58
C VAL A 20 -15.61 -19.39 -7.87
N LEU A 21 -14.79 -19.45 -6.82
CA LEU A 21 -13.44 -19.99 -6.87
C LEU A 21 -13.43 -21.41 -6.29
N TYR A 22 -12.81 -22.34 -7.01
CA TYR A 22 -12.65 -23.73 -6.63
C TYR A 22 -11.19 -24.04 -6.30
N SER A 23 -11.01 -24.79 -5.22
CA SER A 23 -9.72 -25.40 -4.85
C SER A 23 -9.92 -26.89 -4.61
N ALA A 24 -9.05 -27.72 -5.16
CA ALA A 24 -9.01 -29.15 -4.81
C ALA A 24 -8.54 -29.36 -3.36
N ALA A 25 -7.71 -28.46 -2.83
CA ALA A 25 -7.27 -28.48 -1.45
C ALA A 25 -8.27 -27.77 -0.53
N PRO A 26 -8.42 -28.21 0.74
CA PRO A 26 -9.25 -27.52 1.72
C PRO A 26 -8.84 -26.06 1.92
N ILE A 27 -9.82 -25.16 1.91
CA ILE A 27 -9.64 -23.75 2.27
C ILE A 27 -9.74 -23.61 3.81
N PRO A 28 -8.73 -23.05 4.48
CA PRO A 28 -8.79 -22.77 5.92
C PRO A 28 -9.94 -21.80 6.24
N ARG A 29 -10.73 -22.10 7.27
CA ARG A 29 -11.94 -21.31 7.59
C ARG A 29 -11.58 -19.95 8.19
N GLU A 30 -10.45 -19.89 8.87
CA GLU A 30 -9.82 -18.67 9.38
C GLU A 30 -9.33 -17.73 8.27
N ASP A 31 -9.11 -18.23 7.05
CA ASP A 31 -8.70 -17.45 5.88
C ASP A 31 -9.89 -16.92 5.08
N VAL A 32 -11.12 -17.31 5.41
CA VAL A 32 -12.30 -16.84 4.67
C VAL A 32 -12.53 -15.35 4.96
N PRO A 33 -12.57 -14.49 3.92
CA PRO A 33 -12.76 -13.06 4.10
C PRO A 33 -14.10 -12.72 4.76
N GLN A 34 -14.14 -11.61 5.50
CA GLN A 34 -15.40 -11.11 6.05
C GLN A 34 -16.42 -10.84 4.93
N GLY A 35 -17.64 -11.35 5.11
CA GLY A 35 -18.71 -11.23 4.12
C GLY A 35 -18.67 -12.27 2.99
N TRP A 36 -17.64 -13.13 2.95
CA TRP A 36 -17.54 -14.24 2.02
C TRP A 36 -18.00 -15.55 2.66
N TYR A 37 -18.26 -16.54 1.81
CA TYR A 37 -18.74 -17.85 2.18
C TYR A 37 -17.78 -18.91 1.65
N CYS A 38 -17.48 -19.88 2.49
CA CYS A 38 -16.71 -21.05 2.10
C CYS A 38 -17.52 -22.30 2.37
N TYR A 39 -17.50 -23.24 1.42
CA TYR A 39 -18.21 -24.51 1.47
C TYR A 39 -17.30 -25.61 0.95
N ASP A 40 -17.57 -26.86 1.33
CA ASP A 40 -16.94 -28.01 0.70
C ASP A 40 -17.91 -28.71 -0.25
N LEU A 41 -17.37 -29.15 -1.38
CA LEU A 41 -17.98 -30.16 -2.22
C LEU A 41 -17.65 -31.52 -1.62
N ARG A 42 -18.69 -32.29 -1.34
CA ARG A 42 -18.59 -33.63 -0.79
C ARG A 42 -19.07 -34.64 -1.81
N GLY A 43 -18.26 -35.66 -2.06
CA GLY A 43 -18.65 -36.80 -2.88
C GLY A 43 -19.50 -37.82 -2.12
N THR A 44 -19.63 -38.99 -2.72
CA THR A 44 -20.30 -40.14 -2.11
C THR A 44 -19.27 -41.21 -1.74
N ALA A 45 -19.64 -42.17 -0.89
CA ALA A 45 -18.74 -43.27 -0.55
C ALA A 45 -18.27 -44.10 -1.78
N ARG A 46 -19.05 -44.09 -2.88
CA ARG A 46 -18.68 -44.79 -4.13
C ARG A 46 -17.86 -43.93 -5.08
N HIS A 47 -18.07 -42.62 -5.03
CA HIS A 47 -17.42 -41.62 -5.87
C HIS A 47 -16.98 -40.46 -4.97
N PRO A 48 -15.88 -40.63 -4.20
CA PRO A 48 -15.48 -39.67 -3.16
C PRO A 48 -15.02 -38.34 -3.75
N ASP A 49 -14.46 -38.38 -4.96
CA ASP A 49 -13.89 -37.21 -5.65
C ASP A 49 -14.89 -36.50 -6.59
N GLU A 50 -16.12 -37.01 -6.71
CA GLU A 50 -17.15 -36.41 -7.58
C GLU A 50 -18.09 -35.50 -6.76
N PRO A 51 -18.19 -34.19 -7.06
CA PRO A 51 -19.06 -33.26 -6.33
C PRO A 51 -20.54 -33.67 -6.31
N HIS A 52 -21.01 -34.20 -5.18
CA HIS A 52 -22.40 -34.64 -5.01
C HIS A 52 -23.25 -33.63 -4.22
N ALA A 53 -22.70 -33.11 -3.12
CA ALA A 53 -23.38 -32.19 -2.22
C ALA A 53 -22.45 -31.04 -1.80
N LEU A 54 -23.03 -29.85 -1.62
CA LEU A 54 -22.40 -28.69 -1.01
C LEU A 54 -22.72 -28.69 0.49
N VAL A 55 -21.69 -28.69 1.33
CA VAL A 55 -21.77 -28.69 2.80
C VAL A 55 -20.93 -27.55 3.39
N ASP A 56 -21.15 -27.19 4.65
CA ASP A 56 -20.31 -26.15 5.30
C ASP A 56 -18.86 -26.63 5.47
N LEU A 57 -18.68 -27.88 5.93
CA LEU A 57 -17.39 -28.55 6.09
C LEU A 57 -17.56 -30.05 5.81
N ALA A 58 -16.69 -30.63 4.99
CA ALA A 58 -16.69 -32.06 4.69
C ALA A 58 -15.70 -32.80 5.61
N GLU A 59 -16.22 -33.63 6.52
CA GLU A 59 -15.38 -34.48 7.39
C GLU A 59 -14.83 -35.71 6.65
N GLU A 60 -15.57 -36.18 5.64
CA GLU A 60 -15.21 -37.33 4.79
C GLU A 60 -15.59 -37.05 3.34
N ASN A 61 -14.94 -37.73 2.39
CA ASN A 61 -15.21 -37.62 0.95
C ASN A 61 -15.15 -36.18 0.43
N HIS A 62 -14.12 -35.42 0.86
CA HIS A 62 -13.88 -34.07 0.37
C HIS A 62 -13.47 -34.13 -1.11
N ALA A 63 -14.27 -33.50 -1.97
CA ALA A 63 -14.05 -33.41 -3.42
C ALA A 63 -13.53 -32.02 -3.86
N GLY A 64 -13.36 -31.10 -2.91
CA GLY A 64 -12.89 -29.75 -3.12
C GLY A 64 -13.59 -28.72 -2.25
N SER A 65 -13.08 -27.49 -2.24
CA SER A 65 -13.61 -26.35 -1.52
C SER A 65 -14.00 -25.24 -2.48
N ILE A 66 -15.05 -24.51 -2.11
CA ILE A 66 -15.64 -23.41 -2.87
C ILE A 66 -15.57 -22.15 -2.03
N LEU A 67 -15.01 -21.09 -2.60
CA LEU A 67 -15.06 -19.73 -2.07
C LEU A 67 -16.02 -18.88 -2.93
N SER A 68 -16.95 -18.20 -2.28
CA SER A 68 -18.03 -17.46 -2.92
C SER A 68 -18.33 -16.15 -2.20
N CYS A 69 -18.59 -15.08 -2.95
CA CYS A 69 -19.10 -13.82 -2.41
C CYS A 69 -20.60 -13.87 -2.08
N LEU A 70 -21.31 -14.92 -2.53
CA LEU A 70 -22.75 -15.12 -2.31
C LEU A 70 -23.02 -16.41 -1.51
N PRO A 71 -24.06 -16.42 -0.66
CA PRO A 71 -24.46 -17.64 0.04
C PRO A 71 -25.04 -18.65 -0.97
N LEU A 72 -24.45 -19.84 -1.01
CA LEU A 72 -24.84 -20.89 -1.97
C LEU A 72 -25.81 -21.91 -1.36
N LYS A 73 -26.09 -21.84 -0.07
CA LYS A 73 -27.16 -22.60 0.59
C LYS A 73 -27.79 -21.79 1.72
N LYS A 74 -29.00 -22.18 2.13
CA LYS A 74 -29.65 -21.60 3.32
C LYS A 74 -28.82 -21.95 4.55
N ALA A 75 -28.64 -21.00 5.47
CA ALA A 75 -27.83 -21.19 6.68
C ALA A 75 -28.23 -22.43 7.50
N ARG A 76 -29.53 -22.67 7.65
CA ARG A 76 -30.08 -23.83 8.40
C ARG A 76 -30.02 -25.18 7.66
N SER A 77 -29.66 -25.19 6.38
CA SER A 77 -29.61 -26.42 5.59
C SER A 77 -28.25 -27.10 5.79
N GLN A 78 -28.27 -28.38 6.19
CA GLN A 78 -27.03 -29.16 6.38
C GLN A 78 -26.26 -29.39 5.08
N PHE A 79 -26.97 -29.54 3.96
CA PHE A 79 -26.36 -29.67 2.64
C PHE A 79 -27.29 -29.12 1.55
N ARG A 80 -26.73 -28.92 0.36
CA ARG A 80 -27.47 -28.67 -0.89
C ARG A 80 -26.95 -29.60 -1.97
N LEU A 81 -27.82 -30.33 -2.65
CA LEU A 81 -27.40 -31.20 -3.75
C LEU A 81 -26.84 -30.36 -4.91
N VAL A 82 -25.66 -30.74 -5.41
CA VAL A 82 -24.98 -30.05 -6.51
C VAL A 82 -25.64 -30.41 -7.84
N LYS A 83 -25.87 -31.71 -8.10
CA LYS A 83 -26.36 -32.22 -9.40
C LYS A 83 -25.45 -31.71 -10.54
N ASP A 84 -26.01 -31.29 -11.66
CA ASP A 84 -25.26 -30.80 -12.84
C ASP A 84 -24.97 -29.28 -12.78
N MET A 85 -25.05 -28.68 -11.58
CA MET A 85 -24.95 -27.23 -11.39
C MET A 85 -23.53 -26.74 -11.09
N PHE A 86 -22.53 -27.62 -11.13
CA PHE A 86 -21.12 -27.27 -10.93
C PHE A 86 -20.37 -27.37 -12.26
N GLN A 87 -19.76 -26.28 -12.71
CA GLN A 87 -19.13 -26.19 -14.02
C GLN A 87 -17.82 -25.41 -13.91
N MET A 88 -16.72 -25.98 -14.37
CA MET A 88 -15.43 -25.28 -14.42
C MET A 88 -15.43 -24.30 -15.59
N THR A 89 -14.89 -23.10 -15.40
CA THR A 89 -14.75 -22.10 -16.47
C THR A 89 -13.48 -22.31 -17.29
N GLY A 90 -12.53 -23.09 -16.78
CA GLY A 90 -11.21 -23.28 -17.39
C GLY A 90 -10.24 -22.12 -17.11
N THR A 91 -10.64 -21.14 -16.30
CA THR A 91 -9.76 -20.05 -15.85
C THR A 91 -9.05 -20.43 -14.55
N ASN A 92 -7.92 -19.78 -14.27
CA ASN A 92 -7.16 -19.96 -13.02
C ASN A 92 -6.82 -18.60 -12.40
N PRO A 93 -7.82 -17.81 -11.98
CA PRO A 93 -7.59 -16.49 -11.40
C PRO A 93 -7.02 -16.56 -9.97
N SER A 94 -6.24 -15.55 -9.63
CA SER A 94 -6.02 -15.14 -8.23
C SER A 94 -7.30 -14.52 -7.65
N LEU A 95 -7.38 -14.40 -6.32
CA LEU A 95 -8.51 -13.73 -5.67
C LEU A 95 -8.72 -12.30 -6.19
N ALA A 96 -7.64 -11.55 -6.42
CA ALA A 96 -7.69 -10.19 -6.94
C ALA A 96 -8.22 -10.12 -8.39
N GLU A 97 -7.75 -11.00 -9.28
CA GLU A 97 -8.23 -11.11 -10.67
C GLU A 97 -9.73 -11.43 -10.69
N PHE A 98 -10.17 -12.39 -9.87
CA PHE A 98 -11.59 -12.74 -9.73
C PHE A 98 -12.43 -11.57 -9.22
N CYS A 99 -11.96 -10.86 -8.20
CA CYS A 99 -12.66 -9.70 -7.67
C CYS A 99 -12.80 -8.56 -8.70
N ALA A 100 -11.77 -8.32 -9.49
CA ALA A 100 -11.79 -7.31 -10.55
C ALA A 100 -12.79 -7.67 -11.67
N GLU A 101 -12.82 -8.93 -12.11
CA GLU A 101 -13.75 -9.43 -13.13
C GLU A 101 -15.21 -9.33 -12.66
N GLU A 102 -15.47 -9.73 -11.42
CA GLU A 102 -16.80 -9.70 -10.82
C GLU A 102 -17.18 -8.30 -10.28
N LYS A 103 -16.30 -7.29 -10.42
CA LYS A 103 -16.49 -5.92 -9.95
C LYS A 103 -16.85 -5.83 -8.46
N ILE A 104 -16.19 -6.66 -7.64
CA ILE A 104 -16.34 -6.68 -6.18
C ILE A 104 -15.07 -6.20 -5.50
N ARG A 105 -15.21 -5.62 -4.30
CA ARG A 105 -14.05 -5.19 -3.51
C ARG A 105 -13.20 -6.41 -3.14
N CYS A 106 -11.92 -6.37 -3.52
CA CYS A 106 -10.96 -7.40 -3.13
C CYS A 106 -10.73 -7.35 -1.61
N PRO A 107 -10.80 -8.49 -0.91
CA PRO A 107 -10.41 -8.57 0.49
C PRO A 107 -8.95 -8.19 0.71
N GLU A 108 -8.67 -7.56 1.85
CA GLU A 108 -7.31 -7.32 2.29
C GLU A 108 -6.63 -8.63 2.71
N THR A 109 -5.35 -8.76 2.37
CA THR A 109 -4.55 -9.92 2.73
C THR A 109 -4.25 -9.89 4.22
N PRO A 110 -4.62 -10.94 4.99
CA PRO A 110 -4.28 -11.03 6.40
C PRO A 110 -2.78 -10.96 6.64
N ILE A 111 -2.36 -10.27 7.71
CA ILE A 111 -0.96 -10.02 8.06
C ILE A 111 -0.14 -11.32 8.07
N ARG A 112 -0.68 -12.42 8.59
CA ARG A 112 0.02 -13.72 8.64
C ARG A 112 0.46 -14.25 7.25
N HIS A 113 -0.23 -13.84 6.19
CA HIS A 113 0.10 -14.23 4.82
C HIS A 113 1.18 -13.35 4.19
N LEU A 114 1.54 -12.22 4.82
CA LEU A 114 2.65 -11.37 4.39
C LEU A 114 4.02 -11.88 4.89
N LEU A 115 4.06 -12.91 5.75
CA LEU A 115 5.30 -13.53 6.18
C LEU A 115 6.06 -14.11 4.97
N CYS A 116 7.33 -13.72 4.88
CA CYS A 116 8.29 -14.18 3.89
C CYS A 116 9.45 -14.90 4.57
N PRO A 117 9.91 -16.07 4.08
CA PRO A 117 11.09 -16.73 4.64
C PRO A 117 12.32 -15.84 4.50
N ALA A 118 13.14 -15.80 5.56
CA ALA A 118 14.39 -15.06 5.55
C ALA A 118 15.37 -15.60 4.51
N SER A 119 16.21 -14.73 3.95
CA SER A 119 17.39 -15.18 3.22
C SER A 119 18.39 -15.80 4.22
N PRO A 120 19.20 -16.80 3.82
CA PRO A 120 20.23 -17.35 4.69
C PRO A 120 21.26 -16.32 5.16
N GLU A 121 21.51 -15.27 4.36
CA GLU A 121 22.46 -14.20 4.63
C GLU A 121 21.98 -13.27 5.76
N ASP A 122 20.66 -13.16 5.95
CA ASP A 122 20.04 -12.34 6.99
C ASP A 122 19.93 -13.04 8.35
N ALA A 123 20.39 -14.29 8.46
CA ALA A 123 20.21 -15.12 9.67
C ALA A 123 20.65 -14.41 10.96
N GLY A 124 21.75 -13.66 10.90
CA GLY A 124 22.27 -12.90 12.04
C GLY A 124 21.28 -11.86 12.59
N LEU A 125 20.44 -11.28 11.74
CA LEU A 125 19.48 -10.21 12.08
C LEU A 125 18.26 -10.71 12.87
N PHE A 126 18.08 -12.02 12.97
CA PHE A 126 17.02 -12.66 13.79
C PHE A 126 17.43 -12.84 15.26
N TYR A 127 18.65 -12.45 15.61
CA TYR A 127 19.19 -12.51 16.96
C TYR A 127 19.31 -11.11 17.56
N ALA A 128 19.36 -11.06 18.90
CA ALA A 128 19.66 -9.83 19.61
C ALA A 128 21.06 -9.33 19.18
N GLN A 129 21.19 -8.05 18.84
CA GLN A 129 22.49 -7.44 18.54
C GLN A 129 23.02 -6.69 19.76
N THR A 130 24.17 -6.04 19.62
CA THR A 130 24.63 -5.09 20.63
C THR A 130 23.68 -3.89 20.67
N PRO A 131 23.56 -3.18 21.82
CA PRO A 131 22.69 -2.01 21.93
C PRO A 131 22.91 -0.97 20.82
N GLU A 132 24.16 -0.73 20.44
CA GLU A 132 24.53 0.23 19.39
C GLU A 132 23.98 -0.23 18.04
N ARG A 133 24.13 -1.51 17.72
CA ARG A 133 23.63 -2.08 16.47
C ARG A 133 22.10 -2.17 16.46
N ASP A 134 21.49 -2.39 17.61
CA ASP A 134 20.03 -2.37 17.76
C ASP A 134 19.45 -0.98 17.53
N GLU A 135 20.10 0.06 18.05
CA GLU A 135 19.72 1.44 17.75
C GLU A 135 19.88 1.75 16.25
N GLU A 136 21.02 1.38 15.64
CA GLU A 136 21.26 1.54 14.19
C GLU A 136 20.20 0.84 13.32
N LEU A 137 19.75 -0.34 13.74
CA LEU A 137 18.73 -1.11 13.02
C LEU A 137 17.30 -0.62 13.29
N GLY A 138 17.13 0.41 14.15
CA GLY A 138 15.82 0.92 14.54
C GLY A 138 15.04 -0.06 15.43
N ALA A 139 15.72 -0.92 16.19
CA ALA A 139 15.07 -1.91 17.05
C ALA A 139 14.23 -1.23 18.13
N ILE A 140 12.97 -1.64 18.27
CA ILE A 140 12.09 -1.18 19.34
C ILE A 140 12.21 -2.13 20.52
N GLY A 141 12.15 -3.43 20.23
CA GLY A 141 12.19 -4.49 21.21
C GLY A 141 11.82 -5.83 20.59
N HIS A 142 11.49 -6.79 21.43
CA HIS A 142 10.99 -8.07 20.97
C HIS A 142 10.00 -8.71 21.92
N VAL A 143 9.09 -9.51 21.35
CA VAL A 143 8.20 -10.39 22.11
C VAL A 143 8.83 -11.77 22.16
N ARG A 144 9.11 -12.27 23.36
CA ARG A 144 9.51 -13.66 23.59
C ARG A 144 8.28 -14.49 23.94
N ILE A 145 8.11 -15.65 23.30
CA ILE A 145 6.88 -16.45 23.35
C ILE A 145 7.19 -17.90 23.75
N ASP A 146 6.31 -18.47 24.57
CA ASP A 146 6.27 -19.87 24.98
C ASP A 146 4.85 -20.46 24.80
N PHE A 147 4.75 -21.70 24.32
CA PHE A 147 3.49 -22.43 24.19
C PHE A 147 3.12 -23.29 25.42
N GLY A 148 3.96 -23.29 26.46
CA GLY A 148 3.74 -24.02 27.71
C GLY A 148 3.94 -25.53 27.57
N HIS A 149 3.42 -26.30 28.52
CA HIS A 149 3.63 -27.75 28.56
C HIS A 149 3.02 -28.44 27.32
N GLU A 150 3.77 -29.39 26.74
CA GLU A 150 3.46 -30.10 25.49
C GLU A 150 3.20 -29.19 24.26
N GLY A 151 3.49 -27.88 24.39
CA GLY A 151 3.33 -26.88 23.34
C GLY A 151 1.89 -26.61 22.92
N ARG A 152 0.92 -26.86 23.82
CA ARG A 152 -0.52 -26.67 23.58
C ARG A 152 -1.28 -26.00 24.72
N GLU A 153 -0.59 -25.67 25.80
CA GLU A 153 -1.20 -25.18 27.04
C GLU A 153 -1.67 -23.73 26.92
N GLY A 154 -0.98 -22.91 26.12
CA GLY A 154 -1.38 -21.52 25.91
C GLY A 154 -0.42 -20.72 25.03
N PHE A 155 -0.60 -19.41 25.06
CA PHE A 155 0.28 -18.43 24.43
C PHE A 155 0.81 -17.51 25.53
N TYR A 156 2.00 -17.83 26.05
CA TYR A 156 2.67 -17.05 27.08
C TYR A 156 3.68 -16.12 26.40
N HIS A 157 3.71 -14.85 26.78
CA HIS A 157 4.64 -13.90 26.18
C HIS A 157 5.20 -12.88 27.17
N THR A 158 6.37 -12.33 26.84
CA THR A 158 7.01 -11.26 27.59
C THR A 158 7.62 -10.27 26.60
N TRP A 159 7.39 -8.98 26.84
CA TRP A 159 8.02 -7.90 26.08
C TRP A 159 9.41 -7.59 26.64
N TRP A 160 10.38 -7.37 25.76
CA TRP A 160 11.75 -7.00 26.09
C TRP A 160 12.18 -5.78 25.25
N PRO A 161 12.40 -4.60 25.88
CA PRO A 161 12.90 -3.43 25.15
C PRO A 161 14.31 -3.66 24.63
N ARG A 162 14.64 -3.10 23.46
CA ARG A 162 15.99 -3.21 22.86
C ARG A 162 16.57 -1.87 22.40
N GLY A 163 15.75 -0.94 21.92
CA GLY A 163 16.20 0.39 21.53
C GLY A 163 15.47 1.52 22.27
N PRO A 164 15.51 2.74 21.72
CA PRO A 164 15.03 3.94 22.39
C PRO A 164 13.55 3.83 22.81
N GLU A 165 13.23 4.31 24.01
CA GLU A 165 11.88 4.19 24.59
C GLU A 165 10.83 4.95 23.77
N GLU A 166 11.26 6.01 23.08
CA GLU A 166 10.45 6.86 22.22
C GLU A 166 9.86 6.10 21.02
N LEU A 167 10.52 5.04 20.56
CA LEU A 167 10.01 4.20 19.46
C LEU A 167 8.89 3.26 19.94
N ASN A 168 8.80 2.96 21.24
CA ASN A 168 7.76 2.11 21.81
C ASN A 168 6.46 2.90 22.08
N THR A 169 5.95 3.53 21.01
CA THR A 169 4.76 4.38 21.02
C THR A 169 3.47 3.58 21.23
N GLN A 170 2.38 4.27 21.59
CA GLN A 170 1.06 3.62 21.67
C GLN A 170 0.57 3.11 20.30
N GLU A 171 0.92 3.82 19.22
CA GLU A 171 0.61 3.40 17.86
C GLU A 171 1.28 2.07 17.52
N PHE A 172 2.58 1.95 17.81
CA PHE A 172 3.33 0.71 17.65
C PHE A 172 2.70 -0.43 18.44
N ARG A 173 2.35 -0.22 19.71
CA ARG A 173 1.75 -1.26 20.56
C ARG A 173 0.41 -1.76 20.01
N ASN A 174 -0.43 -0.84 19.53
CA ASN A 174 -1.71 -1.20 18.92
C ASN A 174 -1.51 -2.04 17.64
N GLU A 175 -0.53 -1.70 16.80
CA GLU A 175 -0.21 -2.49 15.61
C GLU A 175 0.39 -3.86 15.97
N LEU A 176 1.33 -3.89 16.92
CA LEU A 176 1.96 -5.12 17.41
C LEU A 176 0.89 -6.10 17.93
N ASP A 177 -0.11 -5.60 18.66
CA ASP A 177 -1.23 -6.42 19.12
C ASP A 177 -2.00 -7.04 17.95
N GLN A 178 -2.25 -6.28 16.87
CA GLN A 178 -2.91 -6.80 15.67
C GLN A 178 -2.05 -7.86 14.97
N VAL A 179 -0.75 -7.59 14.80
CA VAL A 179 0.21 -8.51 14.20
C VAL A 179 0.27 -9.82 14.98
N VAL A 180 0.48 -9.76 16.29
CA VAL A 180 0.56 -10.96 17.14
C VAL A 180 -0.76 -11.74 17.11
N ASN A 181 -1.90 -11.06 17.23
CA ASN A 181 -3.20 -11.73 17.22
C ASN A 181 -3.51 -12.40 15.88
N ASP A 182 -3.07 -11.83 14.75
CA ASP A 182 -3.26 -12.48 13.46
C ASP A 182 -2.29 -13.66 13.25
N LEU A 183 -1.04 -13.53 13.69
CA LEU A 183 -0.07 -14.63 13.68
C LEU A 183 -0.49 -15.81 14.55
N ARG A 184 -1.23 -15.57 15.65
CA ARG A 184 -1.82 -16.60 16.52
C ARG A 184 -2.90 -17.46 15.84
N LYS A 185 -3.41 -17.05 14.68
CA LYS A 185 -4.30 -17.89 13.86
C LYS A 185 -3.51 -18.86 12.98
N GLY A 186 -2.19 -18.70 12.86
CA GLY A 186 -1.31 -19.51 12.01
C GLY A 186 -0.09 -20.04 12.76
N VAL A 187 1.10 -19.54 12.40
CA VAL A 187 2.40 -20.02 12.93
C VAL A 187 2.53 -19.91 14.46
N LEU A 188 1.81 -18.97 15.08
CA LEU A 188 1.82 -18.77 16.55
C LEU A 188 0.61 -19.38 17.27
N LYS A 189 -0.14 -20.26 16.61
CA LYS A 189 -1.31 -20.92 17.22
C LYS A 189 -0.92 -21.86 18.35
N ASP A 190 0.01 -22.76 18.06
CA ASP A 190 0.55 -23.78 18.95
C ASP A 190 1.84 -24.36 18.36
N LEU A 191 2.58 -25.15 19.14
CA LEU A 191 3.83 -25.74 18.69
C LEU A 191 3.67 -26.70 17.49
N PRO A 192 2.64 -27.57 17.42
CA PRO A 192 2.39 -28.38 16.21
C PRO A 192 2.19 -27.55 14.94
N SER A 193 1.46 -26.45 15.03
CA SER A 193 1.21 -25.53 13.90
C SER A 193 2.50 -24.84 13.48
N MET A 194 3.31 -24.39 14.45
CA MET A 194 4.65 -23.84 14.19
C MET A 194 5.56 -24.86 13.50
N ARG A 195 5.63 -26.11 14.00
CA ARG A 195 6.41 -27.19 13.39
C ARG A 195 6.02 -27.41 11.94
N ARG A 196 4.72 -27.52 11.67
CA ARG A 196 4.20 -27.71 10.31
C ARG A 196 4.59 -26.54 9.40
N TYR A 197 4.47 -25.31 9.87
CA TYR A 197 4.83 -24.12 9.10
C TYR A 197 6.34 -24.08 8.81
N CYS A 198 7.17 -24.25 9.83
CA CYS A 198 8.63 -24.22 9.73
C CYS A 198 9.16 -25.30 8.77
N TYR A 199 8.78 -26.56 8.96
CA TYR A 199 9.29 -27.67 8.15
C TYR A 199 8.82 -27.63 6.69
N GLY A 200 7.67 -27.01 6.41
CA GLY A 200 7.18 -26.79 5.06
C GLY A 200 7.76 -25.56 4.37
N SER A 201 8.57 -24.76 5.07
CA SER A 201 9.06 -23.47 4.59
C SER A 201 10.50 -23.51 4.07
N LYS A 202 10.89 -22.46 3.35
CA LYS A 202 12.30 -22.15 3.02
C LYS A 202 12.99 -21.27 4.08
N GLY A 203 12.40 -21.12 5.27
CA GLY A 203 12.87 -20.16 6.28
C GLY A 203 13.99 -20.66 7.19
N ALA A 204 14.68 -21.76 6.87
CA ALA A 204 15.72 -22.28 7.75
C ALA A 204 16.89 -21.28 7.87
N ILE A 205 17.27 -20.91 9.10
CA ILE A 205 18.37 -19.98 9.39
C ILE A 205 19.43 -20.63 10.27
N ALA A 206 20.69 -20.19 10.13
CA ALA A 206 21.80 -20.61 10.98
C ALA A 206 21.78 -19.88 12.34
N GLY A 207 22.51 -20.40 13.33
CA GLY A 207 22.69 -19.76 14.65
C GLY A 207 21.92 -20.41 15.80
N GLY A 208 21.18 -21.48 15.55
CA GLY A 208 20.59 -22.31 16.61
C GLY A 208 21.65 -23.17 17.30
N SER A 209 21.74 -23.10 18.63
CA SER A 209 22.72 -23.88 19.42
C SER A 209 22.32 -25.33 19.64
N CYS A 210 21.02 -25.61 19.74
CA CYS A 210 20.49 -26.94 20.07
C CYS A 210 19.62 -27.56 18.98
N CYS A 211 19.14 -26.76 18.01
CA CYS A 211 18.21 -27.21 16.98
C CYS A 211 18.08 -26.19 15.82
N GLN A 212 17.46 -26.63 14.74
CA GLN A 212 17.19 -25.80 13.56
C GLN A 212 16.20 -24.67 13.89
N ASN A 213 16.64 -23.43 13.71
CA ASN A 213 15.79 -22.25 13.82
C ASN A 213 15.23 -21.86 12.44
N TYR A 214 14.10 -21.17 12.44
CA TYR A 214 13.45 -20.67 11.23
C TYR A 214 13.17 -19.18 11.36
N GLY A 215 13.52 -18.40 10.33
CA GLY A 215 13.35 -16.96 10.27
C GLY A 215 12.31 -16.56 9.22
N PHE A 216 11.43 -15.64 9.59
CA PHE A 216 10.45 -15.03 8.70
C PHE A 216 10.39 -13.53 8.91
N THR A 217 10.41 -12.78 7.82
CA THR A 217 10.25 -11.33 7.80
C THR A 217 8.80 -10.98 7.47
N LEU A 218 8.29 -9.99 8.17
CA LEU A 218 6.99 -9.38 7.92
C LEU A 218 7.17 -7.86 7.93
N GLU A 219 6.74 -7.20 6.87
CA GLU A 219 6.75 -5.74 6.77
C GLU A 219 5.33 -5.20 6.76
N THR A 220 5.08 -4.17 7.56
CA THR A 220 3.86 -3.35 7.51
C THR A 220 4.21 -1.97 6.96
N GLY A 221 3.34 -0.97 7.09
CA GLY A 221 3.60 0.38 6.60
C GLY A 221 4.86 1.00 7.23
N ARG A 222 4.93 1.05 8.56
CA ARG A 222 6.00 1.71 9.31
C ARG A 222 6.99 0.75 9.98
N TYR A 223 6.58 -0.50 10.21
CA TYR A 223 7.37 -1.43 11.02
C TYR A 223 7.85 -2.64 10.23
N LEU A 224 8.95 -3.20 10.71
CA LEU A 224 9.55 -4.45 10.26
C LEU A 224 9.56 -5.43 11.43
N TYR A 225 9.07 -6.63 11.19
CA TYR A 225 9.01 -7.70 12.17
C TYR A 225 9.85 -8.87 11.68
N ARG A 226 10.76 -9.35 12.54
CA ARG A 226 11.56 -10.55 12.31
C ARG A 226 11.13 -11.62 13.30
N LEU A 227 10.41 -12.61 12.81
CA LEU A 227 9.93 -13.77 13.54
C LEU A 227 10.98 -14.88 13.48
N ARG A 228 11.58 -15.19 14.62
CA ARG A 228 12.42 -16.38 14.81
C ARG A 228 11.61 -17.46 15.51
N CYS A 229 11.44 -18.60 14.85
CA CYS A 229 10.80 -19.79 15.40
C CYS A 229 11.84 -20.85 15.77
N ASN A 230 11.65 -21.43 16.94
CA ASN A 230 12.40 -22.53 17.49
C ASN A 230 11.43 -23.70 17.78
N PRO A 231 11.15 -24.58 16.81
CA PRO A 231 10.03 -25.53 16.86
C PRO A 231 10.28 -26.78 17.73
N ILE A 232 10.96 -26.63 18.87
CA ILE A 232 11.25 -27.70 19.84
C ILE A 232 10.52 -27.47 21.18
N GLU A 233 10.41 -28.52 21.98
CA GLU A 233 9.92 -28.44 23.36
C GLU A 233 11.06 -28.11 24.33
N GLY A 234 10.73 -27.47 25.46
CA GLY A 234 11.68 -27.22 26.55
C GLY A 234 12.57 -25.98 26.40
N ASP A 235 12.32 -25.14 25.39
CA ASP A 235 12.95 -23.83 25.20
C ASP A 235 11.89 -22.83 24.72
N TYR A 236 12.18 -21.52 24.74
CA TYR A 236 11.30 -20.50 24.17
C TYR A 236 11.15 -20.73 22.66
N GLN A 237 9.92 -20.96 22.21
CA GLN A 237 9.69 -21.38 20.83
C GLN A 237 9.66 -20.21 19.86
N CYS A 238 9.57 -18.96 20.32
CA CYS A 238 9.49 -17.83 19.40
C CYS A 238 10.02 -16.51 19.95
N TYR A 239 10.65 -15.73 19.06
CA TYR A 239 11.08 -14.36 19.27
C TYR A 239 10.60 -13.50 18.10
N LEU A 240 9.76 -12.51 18.35
CA LEU A 240 9.31 -11.53 17.36
C LEU A 240 10.03 -10.20 17.61
N SER A 241 11.11 -9.96 16.88
CA SER A 241 11.85 -8.69 16.96
C SER A 241 11.17 -7.63 16.12
N CYS A 242 11.01 -6.43 16.68
CA CYS A 242 10.26 -5.32 16.09
C CYS A 242 11.19 -4.14 15.83
N PHE A 243 11.11 -3.57 14.63
CA PHE A 243 11.97 -2.48 14.17
C PHE A 243 11.11 -1.37 13.54
N ASP A 244 11.49 -0.11 13.71
CA ASP A 244 10.94 1.02 12.96
C ASP A 244 11.73 1.18 11.65
N LYS A 245 11.03 1.14 10.51
CA LYS A 245 11.67 1.15 9.19
C LYS A 245 12.24 2.51 8.83
N GLN A 246 11.65 3.60 9.32
CA GLN A 246 12.20 4.95 9.11
C GLN A 246 13.51 5.08 9.88
N ALA A 247 13.55 4.60 11.12
CA ALA A 247 14.77 4.54 11.91
C ALA A 247 15.87 3.70 11.24
N GLN A 248 15.49 2.57 10.64
CA GLN A 248 16.41 1.70 9.90
C GLN A 248 16.91 2.32 8.59
N GLN A 249 16.07 3.04 7.84
CA GLN A 249 16.44 3.73 6.60
C GLN A 249 17.29 4.97 6.84
N MET A 250 17.03 5.69 7.93
CA MET A 250 17.75 6.92 8.26
C MET A 250 19.08 6.70 9.00
N GLY A 251 19.43 5.46 9.38
CA GLY A 251 20.69 5.15 10.07
C GLY A 251 20.91 6.04 11.29
N LEU A 252 19.92 6.10 12.18
CA LEU A 252 19.83 7.05 13.31
C LEU A 252 20.90 6.83 14.39
N THR A 253 22.16 7.13 14.06
CA THR A 253 23.18 7.47 15.06
C THR A 253 22.83 8.82 15.70
N GLU A 254 23.34 9.12 16.90
CA GLU A 254 23.26 10.46 17.51
C GLU A 254 23.76 11.54 16.54
N GLN A 255 24.81 11.22 15.78
CA GLN A 255 25.34 12.06 14.72
C GLN A 255 24.33 12.28 13.58
N GLY A 256 23.57 11.26 13.15
CA GLY A 256 22.52 11.38 12.14
C GLY A 256 21.33 12.22 12.60
N ARG A 257 20.90 12.07 13.86
CA ARG A 257 19.87 12.94 14.47
C ARG A 257 20.34 14.39 14.55
N GLN A 258 21.59 14.60 14.97
CA GLN A 258 22.18 15.92 14.99
C GLN A 258 22.33 16.50 13.58
N SER A 259 22.66 15.68 12.58
CA SER A 259 22.72 16.11 11.18
C SER A 259 21.36 16.53 10.63
N LEU A 260 20.27 15.82 10.98
CA LEU A 260 18.91 16.23 10.60
C LEU A 260 18.48 17.50 11.35
N GLN A 261 18.76 17.61 12.64
CA GLN A 261 18.50 18.84 13.41
C GLN A 261 19.29 20.03 12.86
N ASN A 262 20.56 19.81 12.49
CA ASN A 262 21.38 20.82 11.85
C ASN A 262 20.80 21.19 10.48
N ALA A 263 20.38 20.21 9.67
CA ALA A 263 19.73 20.46 8.39
C ALA A 263 18.38 21.19 8.53
N ALA A 264 17.71 21.10 9.68
CA ALA A 264 16.51 21.87 10.01
C ALA A 264 16.78 23.25 10.61
N ASP A 265 18.02 23.59 10.94
CA ASP A 265 18.38 24.90 11.48
C ASP A 265 18.79 25.86 10.34
N PRO A 266 17.92 26.80 9.91
CA PRO A 266 18.19 27.69 8.78
C PRO A 266 19.30 28.71 9.07
N THR A 267 19.81 28.79 10.30
CA THR A 267 20.93 29.66 10.65
C THR A 267 22.29 29.05 10.34
N LEU A 268 22.35 27.75 10.06
CA LEU A 268 23.56 27.04 9.68
C LEU A 268 23.82 27.13 8.17
N PRO A 269 25.10 27.05 7.75
CA PRO A 269 25.41 26.93 6.33
C PRO A 269 24.97 25.58 5.81
N HIS A 270 24.29 25.58 4.67
CA HIS A 270 23.76 24.39 4.01
C HIS A 270 24.31 24.22 2.60
N SER A 271 24.29 22.97 2.14
CA SER A 271 24.58 22.56 0.77
C SER A 271 23.32 22.00 0.11
N TYR A 272 23.15 22.28 -1.18
CA TYR A 272 21.98 21.87 -1.95
C TYR A 272 22.41 21.21 -3.25
N GLU A 273 21.89 20.02 -3.50
CA GLU A 273 22.05 19.28 -4.74
C GLU A 273 20.70 19.20 -5.44
N TRP A 274 20.55 19.90 -6.56
CA TRP A 274 19.31 19.93 -7.32
C TRP A 274 19.33 18.85 -8.38
N TYR A 275 18.19 18.19 -8.55
CA TYR A 275 18.06 17.14 -9.54
C TYR A 275 16.75 17.22 -10.32
N VAL A 276 16.81 16.80 -11.58
CA VAL A 276 15.65 16.56 -12.42
C VAL A 276 15.62 15.09 -12.79
N ILE A 277 14.47 14.44 -12.57
CA ILE A 277 14.23 13.04 -12.91
C ILE A 277 13.14 12.97 -13.96
N GLU A 278 13.44 12.28 -15.06
CA GLU A 278 12.51 11.96 -16.14
C GLU A 278 12.06 10.50 -16.02
N HIS A 279 10.88 10.18 -16.54
CA HIS A 279 10.37 8.80 -16.63
C HIS A 279 10.34 8.10 -15.27
N ILE A 280 9.80 8.80 -14.26
CA ILE A 280 9.74 8.37 -12.86
C ILE A 280 9.19 6.93 -12.72
N ASN A 281 8.22 6.55 -13.55
CA ASN A 281 7.56 5.24 -13.48
C ASN A 281 8.14 4.17 -14.41
N THR A 282 9.17 4.49 -15.21
CA THR A 282 9.80 3.55 -16.15
C THR A 282 11.29 3.43 -15.83
N PRO A 283 11.69 2.54 -14.90
CA PRO A 283 13.07 2.42 -14.43
C PRO A 283 14.10 2.23 -15.56
N GLU A 284 13.73 1.56 -16.65
CA GLU A 284 14.61 1.31 -17.79
C GLU A 284 14.90 2.56 -18.64
N ARG A 285 14.12 3.62 -18.46
CA ARG A 285 14.22 4.90 -19.18
C ARG A 285 14.54 6.08 -18.26
N GLN A 286 14.65 5.83 -16.96
CA GLN A 286 14.86 6.89 -15.98
C GLN A 286 16.17 7.60 -16.25
N VAL A 287 16.10 8.93 -16.35
CA VAL A 287 17.27 9.79 -16.46
C VAL A 287 17.29 10.71 -15.26
N THR A 288 18.45 10.84 -14.62
CA THR A 288 18.66 11.74 -13.49
C THR A 288 19.76 12.73 -13.85
N HIS A 289 19.41 14.01 -13.80
CA HIS A 289 20.34 15.11 -14.04
C HIS A 289 20.61 15.81 -12.71
N GLN A 290 21.88 16.04 -12.37
CA GLN A 290 22.29 16.87 -11.23
C GLN A 290 22.87 18.18 -11.78
N LEU A 291 22.25 19.30 -11.43
CA LEU A 291 22.53 20.60 -12.05
C LEU A 291 22.44 21.73 -11.01
N PRO A 292 23.01 22.91 -11.29
CA PRO A 292 22.67 24.12 -10.55
C PRO A 292 21.17 24.43 -10.65
N LEU A 293 20.59 25.10 -9.63
CA LEU A 293 19.15 25.40 -9.55
C LEU A 293 18.57 26.01 -10.84
N GLU A 294 19.21 27.04 -11.39
CA GLU A 294 18.73 27.73 -12.60
C GLU A 294 18.68 26.79 -13.82
N GLU A 295 19.69 25.94 -13.97
CA GLU A 295 19.73 24.95 -15.05
C GLU A 295 18.70 23.84 -14.82
N ALA A 296 18.48 23.42 -13.57
CA ALA A 296 17.46 22.44 -13.21
C ALA A 296 16.05 22.95 -13.51
N ILE A 297 15.74 24.22 -13.17
CA ILE A 297 14.45 24.86 -13.48
C ILE A 297 14.25 24.94 -15.00
N GLN A 298 15.26 25.41 -15.73
CA GLN A 298 15.19 25.51 -17.19
C GLN A 298 15.01 24.15 -17.86
N LEU A 299 15.74 23.14 -17.40
CA LEU A 299 15.60 21.77 -17.90
C LEU A 299 14.20 21.24 -17.60
N TYR A 300 13.74 21.32 -16.35
CA TYR A 300 12.41 20.86 -15.96
C TYR A 300 11.32 21.51 -16.83
N ALA A 301 11.37 22.83 -17.03
CA ALA A 301 10.40 23.56 -17.84
C ALA A 301 10.45 23.17 -19.33
N GLY A 302 11.63 22.89 -19.87
CA GLY A 302 11.84 22.56 -21.28
C GLY A 302 11.58 21.09 -21.65
N LEU A 303 11.44 20.20 -20.66
CA LEU A 303 11.23 18.77 -20.90
C LEU A 303 9.79 18.47 -21.32
N ASP A 304 9.64 17.82 -22.48
CA ASP A 304 8.35 17.33 -23.00
C ASP A 304 8.18 15.84 -22.70
N CYS A 305 7.96 15.52 -21.42
CA CYS A 305 7.71 14.15 -20.97
C CYS A 305 6.54 14.10 -19.97
N GLU A 306 5.77 13.01 -20.03
CA GLU A 306 4.52 12.83 -19.29
C GLU A 306 4.70 12.64 -17.78
N ASP A 307 5.91 12.26 -17.35
CA ASP A 307 6.27 12.10 -15.94
C ASP A 307 7.69 12.57 -15.64
N LYS A 308 7.79 13.67 -14.88
CA LYS A 308 9.06 14.29 -14.46
C LYS A 308 8.93 14.96 -13.10
N ARG A 309 10.05 15.11 -12.39
CA ARG A 309 10.10 15.86 -11.14
C ARG A 309 11.41 16.61 -10.99
N LEU A 310 11.33 17.77 -10.34
CA LEU A 310 12.48 18.51 -9.85
C LEU A 310 12.48 18.41 -8.33
N GLY A 311 13.58 17.94 -7.77
CA GLY A 311 13.78 17.88 -6.32
C GLY A 311 15.14 18.41 -5.90
N VAL A 312 15.33 18.47 -4.59
CA VAL A 312 16.55 18.95 -3.95
C VAL A 312 16.95 18.03 -2.81
N THR A 313 18.23 17.73 -2.71
CA THR A 313 18.85 17.13 -1.53
C THR A 313 19.61 18.21 -0.77
N LYS A 314 19.33 18.34 0.53
CA LYS A 314 19.97 19.25 1.46
C LYS A 314 20.96 18.47 2.34
N ASP A 315 22.19 18.97 2.41
CA ASP A 315 23.29 18.43 3.23
C ASP A 315 23.60 16.93 3.01
N GLY A 316 23.17 16.39 1.86
CA GLY A 316 23.30 14.97 1.54
C GLY A 316 22.45 14.04 2.43
N ILE A 317 21.55 14.58 3.27
CA ILE A 317 20.83 13.83 4.31
C ILE A 317 19.31 13.91 4.18
N ALA A 318 18.78 15.04 3.70
CA ALA A 318 17.35 15.25 3.54
C ALA A 318 17.03 15.54 2.07
N ALA A 319 15.93 15.02 1.54
CA ALA A 319 15.53 15.26 0.16
C ALA A 319 14.03 15.52 0.06
N VAL A 320 13.64 16.41 -0.86
CA VAL A 320 12.24 16.73 -1.12
C VAL A 320 12.03 17.03 -2.60
N ASP A 321 10.90 16.57 -3.14
CA ASP A 321 10.46 16.96 -4.48
C ASP A 321 9.76 18.32 -4.39
N LEU A 322 10.02 19.21 -5.34
CA LEU A 322 9.45 20.56 -5.36
C LEU A 322 8.41 20.73 -6.44
N ALA A 323 8.69 20.29 -7.67
CA ALA A 323 7.76 20.32 -8.79
C ALA A 323 7.60 18.92 -9.36
N ILE A 324 6.36 18.52 -9.62
CA ILE A 324 6.02 17.19 -10.12
C ILE A 324 5.06 17.35 -11.29
N HIS A 325 5.40 16.74 -12.42
CA HIS A 325 4.49 16.47 -13.51
C HIS A 325 4.23 14.98 -13.58
N TRP A 326 2.96 14.58 -13.49
CA TRP A 326 2.56 13.19 -13.58
C TRP A 326 1.08 13.08 -13.97
N ASP A 327 0.76 12.13 -14.85
CA ASP A 327 -0.61 11.79 -15.27
C ASP A 327 -1.40 13.03 -15.78
N GLY A 328 -0.74 13.88 -16.57
CA GLY A 328 -1.34 15.10 -17.13
C GLY A 328 -1.54 16.24 -16.13
N ARG A 329 -1.10 16.07 -14.88
CA ARG A 329 -1.14 17.07 -13.79
C ARG A 329 0.26 17.57 -13.47
N GLU A 330 0.40 18.86 -13.22
CA GLU A 330 1.65 19.50 -12.82
C GLU A 330 1.42 20.40 -11.59
N TRP A 331 2.23 20.22 -10.55
CA TRP A 331 2.05 20.95 -9.28
C TRP A 331 3.35 21.13 -8.51
N LEU A 332 3.30 22.04 -7.53
CA LEU A 332 4.33 22.11 -6.50
C LEU A 332 3.97 21.22 -5.32
N SER A 333 4.89 20.36 -4.89
CA SER A 333 4.68 19.54 -3.71
C SER A 333 4.63 20.38 -2.43
N GLU A 334 3.68 20.05 -1.55
CA GLU A 334 3.59 20.60 -0.20
C GLU A 334 4.51 19.91 0.80
N ASP A 335 5.18 18.81 0.44
CA ASP A 335 6.02 18.05 1.37
C ASP A 335 7.12 18.94 1.98
N ARG A 336 7.64 19.89 1.20
CA ARG A 336 8.61 20.89 1.69
C ARG A 336 8.07 21.76 2.83
N LEU A 337 6.76 21.96 2.92
CA LEU A 337 6.12 22.75 3.99
C LEU A 337 5.89 21.91 5.25
N ARG A 338 6.00 20.59 5.16
CA ARG A 338 5.76 19.63 6.24
C ARG A 338 7.05 19.10 6.85
N MET A 339 8.14 19.12 6.10
CA MET A 339 9.45 18.65 6.54
C MET A 339 10.21 19.73 7.31
N ASP A 340 10.72 19.39 8.50
CA ASP A 340 11.44 20.33 9.37
C ASP A 340 12.71 20.89 8.69
N GLU A 341 13.34 20.10 7.82
CA GLU A 341 14.55 20.46 7.08
C GLU A 341 14.33 21.53 6.00
N PHE A 342 13.07 21.74 5.57
CA PHE A 342 12.72 22.54 4.40
C PHE A 342 11.66 23.60 4.65
N LYS A 343 10.78 23.44 5.65
CA LYS A 343 9.60 24.30 5.85
C LYS A 343 9.95 25.77 6.12
N ASP A 344 11.07 26.01 6.79
CA ASP A 344 11.60 27.32 7.14
C ASP A 344 12.86 27.69 6.32
N ASP A 345 13.15 26.94 5.25
CA ASP A 345 14.35 27.11 4.44
C ASP A 345 14.15 28.21 3.37
N PRO A 346 14.95 29.31 3.40
CA PRO A 346 14.76 30.43 2.48
C PRO A 346 15.16 30.10 1.03
N VAL A 347 16.15 29.22 0.82
CA VAL A 347 16.64 28.85 -0.52
C VAL A 347 15.59 28.00 -1.22
N VAL A 348 15.02 27.02 -0.52
CA VAL A 348 13.96 26.17 -1.04
C VAL A 348 12.67 26.97 -1.23
N ALA A 349 12.36 27.91 -0.35
CA ALA A 349 11.21 28.80 -0.51
C ALA A 349 11.33 29.71 -1.75
N GLU A 350 12.50 30.29 -2.00
CA GLU A 350 12.77 31.10 -3.18
C GLU A 350 12.70 30.26 -4.46
N ALA A 351 13.31 29.08 -4.47
CA ALA A 351 13.24 28.14 -5.58
C ALA A 351 11.79 27.73 -5.90
N ALA A 352 10.98 27.44 -4.88
CA ALA A 352 9.57 27.12 -5.05
C ALA A 352 8.75 28.31 -5.57
N ALA A 353 9.10 29.55 -5.19
CA ALA A 353 8.46 30.75 -5.70
C ALA A 353 8.78 30.98 -7.19
N HIS A 354 10.04 30.77 -7.59
CA HIS A 354 10.45 30.85 -8.99
C HIS A 354 9.76 29.74 -9.82
N LEU A 355 9.76 28.50 -9.32
CA LEU A 355 9.05 27.40 -9.98
C LEU A 355 7.55 27.68 -10.10
N ARG A 356 6.91 28.30 -9.10
CA ARG A 356 5.50 28.70 -9.22
C ARG A 356 5.27 29.62 -10.41
N GLN A 357 6.14 30.61 -10.62
CA GLN A 357 6.03 31.53 -11.76
C GLN A 357 6.16 30.79 -13.08
N VAL A 358 7.16 29.91 -13.19
CA VAL A 358 7.39 29.06 -14.38
C VAL A 358 6.16 28.19 -14.67
N LEU A 359 5.57 27.56 -13.65
CA LEU A 359 4.37 26.75 -13.79
C LEU A 359 3.14 27.58 -14.16
N ASP A 360 2.99 28.79 -13.63
CA ASP A 360 1.86 29.67 -13.93
C ASP A 360 1.90 30.21 -15.38
N GLU A 361 3.10 30.38 -15.94
CA GLU A 361 3.34 30.78 -17.34
C GLU A 361 3.30 29.61 -18.32
N SER A 362 3.42 28.38 -17.83
CA SER A 362 3.42 27.18 -18.67
C SER A 362 2.02 26.94 -19.28
N PRO A 363 1.94 26.52 -20.58
CA PRO A 363 0.67 26.21 -21.20
C PRO A 363 -0.08 25.12 -20.45
N ALA A 364 -1.32 25.40 -20.08
CA ALA A 364 -2.21 24.46 -19.40
C ALA A 364 -3.62 24.53 -20.00
N VAL A 365 -4.32 23.41 -19.97
CA VAL A 365 -5.72 23.30 -20.36
C VAL A 365 -6.63 23.90 -19.30
N GLY A 366 -6.28 23.70 -18.04
CA GLY A 366 -7.00 24.26 -16.90
C GLY A 366 -6.18 24.20 -15.63
N ARG A 367 -6.60 24.97 -14.64
CA ARG A 367 -5.95 25.12 -13.35
C ARG A 367 -6.97 24.96 -12.25
N VAL A 368 -6.59 24.27 -11.18
CA VAL A 368 -7.42 24.14 -9.98
C VAL A 368 -6.66 24.65 -8.76
N THR A 369 -7.39 25.22 -7.82
CA THR A 369 -6.86 25.73 -6.55
C THR A 369 -7.75 25.34 -5.39
N PHE A 370 -7.15 25.13 -4.22
CA PHE A 370 -7.84 24.75 -2.99
C PHE A 370 -7.63 25.79 -1.88
N ALA A 371 -8.44 25.73 -0.83
CA ALA A 371 -8.26 26.59 0.34
C ALA A 371 -6.94 26.35 1.09
N SER A 372 -6.32 25.17 0.91
CA SER A 372 -4.97 24.88 1.43
C SER A 372 -3.89 25.77 0.81
N GLY A 373 -4.16 26.38 -0.34
CA GLY A 373 -3.16 27.05 -1.17
C GLY A 373 -2.55 26.13 -2.23
N GLU A 374 -2.92 24.85 -2.23
CA GLU A 374 -2.52 23.90 -3.26
C GLU A 374 -3.08 24.33 -4.63
N ARG A 375 -2.25 24.18 -5.66
CA ARG A 375 -2.57 24.56 -7.04
C ARG A 375 -2.00 23.55 -8.00
N TRP A 376 -2.88 23.03 -8.86
CA TRP A 376 -2.53 22.08 -9.92
C TRP A 376 -2.84 22.66 -11.28
N ASN A 377 -1.90 22.54 -12.20
CA ASN A 377 -2.08 22.82 -13.62
C ASN A 377 -2.30 21.50 -14.35
N TYR A 378 -3.22 21.47 -15.31
CA TYR A 378 -3.47 20.29 -16.13
C TYR A 378 -3.08 20.55 -17.56
N THR A 379 -2.26 19.68 -18.14
CA THR A 379 -1.91 19.68 -19.57
C THR A 379 -2.83 18.76 -20.38
N ASP A 380 -3.48 17.80 -19.71
CA ASP A 380 -4.45 16.88 -20.32
C ASP A 380 -5.91 17.36 -20.07
N PRO A 381 -6.72 17.58 -21.14
CA PRO A 381 -8.11 18.01 -21.01
C PRO A 381 -9.03 17.04 -20.28
N GLN A 382 -8.87 15.74 -20.49
CA GLN A 382 -9.73 14.72 -19.87
C GLN A 382 -9.45 14.64 -18.37
N LYS A 383 -8.18 14.73 -17.98
CA LYS A 383 -7.77 14.76 -16.56
C LYS A 383 -8.28 16.00 -15.86
N TYR A 384 -8.16 17.17 -16.51
CA TYR A 384 -8.74 18.41 -15.99
C TYR A 384 -10.25 18.29 -15.74
N LEU A 385 -11.01 17.86 -16.76
CA LEU A 385 -12.46 17.70 -16.65
C LEU A 385 -12.87 16.66 -15.61
N GLN A 386 -12.10 15.58 -15.48
CA GLN A 386 -12.30 14.58 -14.44
C GLN A 386 -12.15 15.19 -13.06
N THR A 387 -11.06 15.94 -12.80
CA THR A 387 -10.84 16.59 -11.50
C THR A 387 -11.93 17.61 -11.19
N VAL A 388 -12.36 18.43 -12.15
CA VAL A 388 -13.48 19.36 -11.94
C VAL A 388 -14.74 18.60 -11.52
N ARG A 389 -15.07 17.50 -12.19
CA ARG A 389 -16.25 16.68 -11.86
C ARG A 389 -16.20 16.11 -10.44
N GLU A 390 -15.01 15.70 -9.99
CA GLU A 390 -14.83 15.03 -8.69
C GLU A 390 -14.78 16.04 -7.53
N GLU A 391 -14.10 17.18 -7.71
CA GLU A 391 -13.83 18.14 -6.63
C GLU A 391 -14.89 19.26 -6.53
N LEU A 392 -15.53 19.64 -7.64
CA LEU A 392 -16.52 20.70 -7.67
C LEU A 392 -17.68 20.48 -6.68
N PRO A 393 -18.25 19.26 -6.51
CA PRO A 393 -19.30 19.02 -5.51
C PRO A 393 -18.85 19.29 -4.06
N CYS A 394 -17.54 19.20 -3.80
CA CYS A 394 -16.95 19.39 -2.48
C CYS A 394 -16.44 20.83 -2.25
N HIS A 395 -16.68 21.75 -3.19
CA HIS A 395 -16.10 23.11 -3.17
C HIS A 395 -16.38 23.89 -1.88
N ALA A 396 -17.53 23.68 -1.24
CA ALA A 396 -17.88 24.35 0.02
C ALA A 396 -16.97 23.93 1.20
N THR A 397 -16.41 22.72 1.14
CA THR A 397 -15.53 22.16 2.19
C THR A 397 -14.06 22.31 1.84
N THR A 398 -13.69 22.11 0.57
CA THR A 398 -12.28 22.14 0.12
C THR A 398 -11.83 23.54 -0.32
N GLY A 399 -12.77 24.46 -0.53
CA GLY A 399 -12.51 25.76 -1.16
C GLY A 399 -12.09 25.65 -2.62
N PHE A 400 -12.44 24.54 -3.28
CA PHE A 400 -12.10 24.27 -4.67
C PHE A 400 -12.54 25.41 -5.61
N ARG A 401 -11.63 25.78 -6.51
CA ARG A 401 -11.88 26.68 -7.65
C ARG A 401 -11.17 26.13 -8.87
N CYS A 402 -11.77 26.29 -10.03
CA CYS A 402 -11.18 25.94 -11.31
C CYS A 402 -11.14 27.14 -12.27
N GLU A 403 -10.10 27.21 -13.08
CA GLU A 403 -9.88 28.18 -14.14
C GLU A 403 -9.62 27.40 -15.44
N THR A 404 -10.51 27.51 -16.42
CA THR A 404 -10.33 26.88 -17.73
C THR A 404 -9.49 27.80 -18.61
N LEU A 405 -8.29 27.35 -18.98
CA LEU A 405 -7.27 28.17 -19.65
C LEU A 405 -7.19 27.90 -21.16
N THR A 406 -7.66 26.74 -21.62
CA THR A 406 -7.75 26.40 -23.05
C THR A 406 -8.82 27.22 -23.78
N ASP A 407 -8.63 27.42 -25.09
CA ASP A 407 -9.63 27.94 -26.04
C ASP A 407 -10.52 26.84 -26.64
N ASP A 408 -10.31 25.57 -26.27
CA ASP A 408 -11.13 24.45 -26.75
C ASP A 408 -12.60 24.60 -26.29
N PRO A 409 -13.55 24.78 -27.22
CA PRO A 409 -14.96 24.99 -26.87
C PRO A 409 -15.58 23.79 -26.17
N GLU A 410 -15.13 22.56 -26.46
CA GLU A 410 -15.66 21.34 -25.83
C GLU A 410 -15.31 21.30 -24.34
N VAL A 411 -14.06 21.66 -24.01
CA VAL A 411 -13.59 21.71 -22.61
C VAL A 411 -14.28 22.83 -21.85
N ARG A 412 -14.38 24.03 -22.44
CA ARG A 412 -15.06 25.17 -21.82
C ARG A 412 -16.53 24.88 -21.54
N LYS A 413 -17.24 24.34 -22.53
CA LYS A 413 -18.63 23.97 -22.37
C LYS A 413 -18.79 22.89 -21.29
N ALA A 414 -17.96 21.85 -21.30
CA ALA A 414 -18.04 20.79 -20.31
C ALA A 414 -17.85 21.28 -18.87
N VAL A 415 -16.97 22.25 -18.63
CA VAL A 415 -16.82 22.87 -17.30
C VAL A 415 -18.05 23.69 -16.92
N ASP A 416 -18.56 24.52 -17.85
CA ASP A 416 -19.76 25.32 -17.58
C ASP A 416 -21.00 24.44 -17.32
N ASP A 417 -21.13 23.32 -18.05
CA ASP A 417 -22.19 22.33 -17.80
C ASP A 417 -22.10 21.79 -16.37
N MET A 418 -20.90 21.42 -15.90
CA MET A 418 -20.70 20.96 -14.51
C MET A 418 -21.01 22.05 -13.47
N LEU A 419 -20.68 23.31 -13.76
CA LEU A 419 -20.97 24.44 -12.88
C LEU A 419 -22.47 24.73 -12.79
N CYS A 420 -23.21 24.68 -13.90
CA CYS A 420 -24.66 24.82 -13.92
C CYS A 420 -25.35 23.65 -13.20
N ASP A 421 -24.92 22.42 -13.48
CA ASP A 421 -25.44 21.21 -12.85
C ASP A 421 -25.31 21.24 -11.31
N LEU A 422 -24.22 21.82 -10.78
CA LEU A 422 -24.01 21.99 -9.34
C LEU A 422 -25.16 22.76 -8.67
N TYR A 423 -25.75 23.72 -9.37
CA TYR A 423 -26.88 24.52 -8.88
C TYR A 423 -28.25 24.01 -9.38
N GLY A 424 -28.27 22.87 -10.08
CA GLY A 424 -29.48 22.29 -10.66
C GLY A 424 -30.03 23.06 -11.86
N GLU A 425 -29.19 23.84 -12.52
CA GLU A 425 -29.52 24.60 -13.73
C GLU A 425 -28.97 23.91 -14.97
N GLU A 426 -29.65 24.06 -16.12
CA GLU A 426 -29.08 23.65 -17.42
C GLU A 426 -28.25 24.80 -17.99
N ASN A 427 -27.07 24.51 -18.54
CA ASN A 427 -26.25 25.51 -19.21
C ASN A 427 -26.98 26.04 -20.47
N PRO A 428 -27.33 27.34 -20.53
CA PRO A 428 -28.07 27.91 -21.66
C PRO A 428 -27.22 28.13 -22.91
N ARG A 429 -25.88 28.05 -22.81
CA ARG A 429 -24.96 28.28 -23.92
C ARG A 429 -24.78 27.03 -24.77
N GLN A 430 -24.83 27.20 -26.08
CA GLN A 430 -24.52 26.16 -27.06
C GLN A 430 -23.01 26.09 -27.33
N ILE A 431 -22.54 25.02 -27.96
CA ILE A 431 -21.10 24.83 -28.22
C ILE A 431 -20.52 25.96 -29.09
N GLU A 432 -21.33 26.54 -29.99
CA GLU A 432 -20.96 27.65 -30.85
C GLU A 432 -20.66 28.94 -30.07
N ASP A 433 -21.25 29.11 -28.88
CA ASP A 433 -21.04 30.28 -28.02
C ASP A 433 -19.63 30.28 -27.38
N TYR A 434 -18.93 29.15 -27.40
CA TYR A 434 -17.57 29.00 -26.87
C TYR A 434 -16.48 29.16 -27.94
N GLY A 435 -16.85 29.20 -29.22
CA GLY A 435 -15.94 29.16 -30.37
C GLY A 435 -15.45 30.52 -30.90
N GLY A 436 -15.31 31.55 -30.07
CA GLY A 436 -15.01 32.91 -30.57
C GLY A 436 -14.18 33.82 -29.66
N THR A 437 -12.86 33.65 -29.63
CA THR A 437 -11.94 34.72 -29.18
C THR A 437 -11.54 35.59 -30.36
N GLY A 438 -12.42 36.53 -30.69
CA GLY A 438 -12.19 37.52 -31.73
C GLY A 438 -12.93 38.83 -31.53
N MET A 439 -13.40 39.20 -30.32
CA MET A 439 -13.85 40.57 -30.04
C MET A 439 -13.69 40.94 -28.55
N THR A 440 -12.92 42.00 -28.33
CA THR A 440 -12.89 42.87 -27.14
C THR A 440 -14.26 43.41 -26.73
N MET A 441 -14.32 43.96 -25.50
CA MET A 441 -15.39 44.75 -24.83
C MET A 441 -16.30 43.92 -23.92
N GLY A 442 -16.57 44.28 -22.67
CA GLY A 442 -16.22 45.43 -21.86
C GLY A 442 -16.83 45.21 -20.47
N GLY A 443 -16.17 45.70 -19.42
CA GLY A 443 -16.57 45.45 -18.04
C GLY A 443 -17.98 45.93 -17.72
N ILE A 444 -18.60 45.26 -16.76
CA ILE A 444 -19.71 45.81 -15.98
C ILE A 444 -19.38 45.57 -14.51
N THR A 445 -19.37 46.68 -13.78
CA THR A 445 -19.18 46.88 -12.34
C THR A 445 -20.02 45.99 -11.44
#